data_AF-A0A349VV24-F1
#
_entry.id   AF-A0A349VV24-F1
#
_cell.length_a   1.000
_cell.length_b   1.000
_cell.length_c   1.000
_cell.angle_alpha   90.00
_cell.angle_beta   90.00
_cell.angle_gamma   90.00
#
_symmetry.space_group_name_H-M   'P 1'
#
loop_
_entity.id
_entity.type
_entity.pdbx_description
1 polymer ?
#
loop_
_entity_poly.entity_id
_entity_poly.type
_entity_poly.pdbx_seq_one_letter_code
_entity_poly.pdbx_strand_id
1 'polypeptide(L)'
;APDPSDVFLPILIATFFSTLVALILVSIYQKINLFNRVILGYLGAMGLFIGGLLYYFSGLQQTEIEIFSKVFGNVILFSLFTSFIGLALFRKVNVYDSFIEGAKEGFEVSVKIIPYLVAMLVGIAVFRASGTMDYMVAGISKAIALCGLDTSFVDALPVAFMKPLSGSGARGLMVDLMNAKGPMDFAARVACVIQGSTETTFYVLAVYFGAVGIKRTRHALPCALLAELAGVIAAIIISYIFFK
;
A
#
# COMPACT_ATOMS: atom_id res chain seq x y z
N ALA A 1 6.86 12.46 -22.42
CA ALA A 1 7.62 12.44 -21.15
C ALA A 1 7.01 11.35 -20.26
N PRO A 2 7.75 10.78 -19.31
CA PRO A 2 7.15 9.94 -18.26
C PRO A 2 6.06 10.76 -17.56
N ASP A 3 4.82 10.28 -17.59
CA ASP A 3 3.72 10.92 -16.86
C ASP A 3 3.51 10.16 -15.54
N PRO A 4 3.77 10.78 -14.37
CA PRO A 4 3.60 10.12 -13.07
C PRO A 4 2.17 9.64 -12.79
N SER A 5 1.17 10.13 -13.54
CA SER A 5 -0.23 9.74 -13.39
C SER A 5 -0.55 8.39 -14.06
N ASP A 6 0.33 7.83 -14.89
CA ASP A 6 0.08 6.58 -15.62
C ASP A 6 -0.12 5.35 -14.71
N VAL A 7 0.51 5.35 -13.53
CA VAL A 7 0.35 4.30 -12.51
C VAL A 7 -0.89 4.48 -11.63
N PHE A 8 -1.60 5.61 -11.71
CA PHE A 8 -2.74 5.89 -10.82
C PHE A 8 -3.87 4.87 -10.98
N LEU A 9 -4.31 4.61 -12.21
CA LEU A 9 -5.42 3.68 -12.47
C LEU A 9 -5.04 2.22 -12.11
N PRO A 10 -3.84 1.73 -12.49
CA PRO A 10 -3.35 0.43 -12.01
C PRO A 10 -3.31 0.29 -10.49
N ILE A 11 -2.85 1.32 -9.78
CA ILE A 11 -2.79 1.34 -8.30
C ILE A 11 -4.21 1.20 -7.72
N LEU A 12 -5.17 2.00 -8.21
CA LEU A 12 -6.54 1.99 -7.72
C LEU A 12 -7.19 0.59 -7.86
N ILE A 13 -6.96 -0.07 -9.00
CA ILE A 13 -7.49 -1.41 -9.27
C ILE A 13 -6.79 -2.45 -8.37
N ALA A 14 -5.47 -2.41 -8.27
CA ALA A 14 -4.72 -3.35 -7.42
C ALA A 14 -5.11 -3.22 -5.93
N THR A 15 -5.30 -1.98 -5.44
CA THR A 15 -5.78 -1.72 -4.07
C THR A 15 -7.20 -2.25 -3.86
N PHE A 16 -8.08 -2.12 -4.85
CA PHE A 16 -9.44 -2.69 -4.77
C PHE A 16 -9.40 -4.21 -4.58
N PHE A 17 -8.62 -4.93 -5.37
CA PHE A 17 -8.48 -6.38 -5.24
C PHE A 17 -7.85 -6.79 -3.90
N SER A 18 -6.79 -6.10 -3.46
CA SER A 18 -6.19 -6.32 -2.14
C SER A 18 -7.22 -6.16 -1.01
N THR A 19 -8.02 -5.09 -1.07
CA THR A 19 -9.06 -4.79 -0.08
C THR A 19 -10.18 -5.84 -0.08
N LEU A 20 -10.61 -6.28 -1.28
CA LEU A 20 -11.62 -7.31 -1.43
C LEU A 20 -11.15 -8.64 -0.81
N VAL A 21 -9.91 -9.03 -1.09
CA VAL A 21 -9.31 -10.25 -0.52
C VAL A 21 -9.17 -10.13 1.01
N ALA A 22 -8.71 -8.99 1.52
CA ALA A 22 -8.64 -8.74 2.96
C ALA A 22 -10.01 -8.93 3.63
N LEU A 23 -11.06 -8.36 3.05
CA LEU A 23 -12.41 -8.44 3.57
C LEU A 23 -12.96 -9.87 3.52
N ILE A 24 -12.71 -10.61 2.44
CA ILE A 24 -13.11 -12.03 2.32
C ILE A 24 -12.39 -12.87 3.38
N LEU A 25 -11.07 -12.73 3.51
CA LEU A 25 -10.28 -13.48 4.47
C LEU A 25 -10.72 -13.21 5.90
N VAL A 26 -10.86 -11.94 6.28
CA VAL A 26 -11.33 -11.56 7.61
C VAL A 26 -12.73 -12.11 7.86
N SER A 27 -13.61 -12.07 6.87
CA SER A 27 -14.97 -12.61 6.98
C SER A 27 -14.97 -14.13 7.17
N ILE A 28 -14.09 -14.87 6.50
CA ILE A 28 -13.91 -16.32 6.71
C ILE A 28 -13.42 -16.59 8.13
N TYR A 29 -12.37 -15.91 8.58
CA TYR A 29 -11.79 -16.13 9.92
C TYR A 29 -12.74 -15.72 11.05
N GLN A 30 -13.49 -14.64 10.88
CA GLN A 30 -14.45 -14.14 11.87
C GLN A 30 -15.86 -14.73 11.69
N LYS A 31 -16.08 -15.60 10.69
CA LYS A 31 -17.39 -16.18 10.34
C LYS A 31 -18.47 -15.12 10.08
N ILE A 32 -18.08 -13.99 9.47
CA ILE A 32 -19.00 -12.94 9.06
C ILE A 32 -19.71 -13.38 7.78
N ASN A 33 -21.05 -13.30 7.77
CA ASN A 33 -21.82 -13.63 6.58
C ASN A 33 -21.78 -12.47 5.57
N LEU A 34 -20.90 -12.57 4.57
CA LEU A 34 -20.77 -11.59 3.48
C LEU A 34 -22.06 -11.35 2.70
N PHE A 35 -22.95 -12.34 2.64
CA PHE A 35 -24.24 -12.24 1.94
C PHE A 35 -25.32 -11.52 2.76
N ASN A 36 -24.97 -10.99 3.94
CA ASN A 36 -25.86 -10.09 4.65
C ASN A 36 -26.15 -8.87 3.76
N ARG A 37 -27.43 -8.51 3.61
CA ARG A 37 -27.90 -7.37 2.81
C ARG A 37 -27.16 -6.07 3.15
N VAL A 38 -26.80 -5.86 4.42
CA VAL A 38 -26.05 -4.67 4.86
C VAL A 38 -24.63 -4.69 4.29
N ILE A 39 -23.93 -5.83 4.40
CA ILE A 39 -22.55 -5.97 3.91
C ILE A 39 -22.51 -5.92 2.38
N LEU A 40 -23.43 -6.62 1.70
CA LEU A 40 -23.62 -6.51 0.25
C LEU A 40 -23.96 -5.09 -0.18
N GLY A 41 -24.75 -4.36 0.60
CA GLY A 41 -25.05 -2.95 0.36
C GLY A 41 -23.79 -2.09 0.37
N TYR A 42 -22.95 -2.22 1.39
CA TYR A 42 -21.68 -1.49 1.47
C TYR A 42 -20.69 -1.90 0.38
N LEU A 43 -20.51 -3.20 0.14
CA LEU A 43 -19.61 -3.70 -0.90
C LEU A 43 -20.08 -3.30 -2.30
N GLY A 44 -21.38 -3.39 -2.57
CA GLY A 44 -21.99 -2.98 -3.82
C GLY A 44 -21.85 -1.48 -4.05
N ALA A 45 -22.13 -0.66 -3.02
CA ALA A 45 -21.96 0.79 -3.10
C ALA A 45 -20.49 1.19 -3.34
N MET A 46 -19.55 0.56 -2.62
CA MET A 46 -18.12 0.83 -2.79
C MET A 46 -17.62 0.36 -4.16
N GLY A 47 -18.07 -0.81 -4.63
CA GLY A 47 -17.76 -1.33 -5.96
C GLY A 47 -18.31 -0.45 -7.09
N LEU A 48 -19.55 0.03 -6.95
CA LEU A 48 -20.16 0.98 -7.89
C LEU A 48 -19.44 2.32 -7.88
N PHE A 49 -19.05 2.81 -6.70
CA PHE A 49 -18.30 4.05 -6.57
C PHE A 49 -16.93 3.95 -7.26
N ILE A 50 -16.16 2.90 -6.96
CA ILE A 50 -14.86 2.66 -7.58
C ILE A 50 -15.02 2.41 -9.09
N GLY A 51 -15.98 1.58 -9.50
CA GLY A 51 -16.27 1.33 -10.91
C GLY A 51 -16.69 2.59 -11.67
N GLY A 52 -17.48 3.47 -11.03
CA GLY A 52 -17.85 4.77 -11.56
C GLY A 52 -16.66 5.71 -11.69
N LEU A 53 -15.76 5.74 -10.70
CA LEU A 53 -14.51 6.48 -10.79
C LEU A 53 -13.62 5.94 -11.92
N LEU A 54 -13.48 4.61 -12.05
CA LEU A 54 -12.70 3.99 -13.13
C LEU A 54 -13.27 4.34 -14.51
N TYR A 55 -14.60 4.30 -14.67
CA TYR A 55 -15.28 4.67 -15.91
C TYR A 55 -15.13 6.16 -16.22
N TYR A 56 -15.19 7.02 -15.22
CA TYR A 56 -14.97 8.45 -15.38
C TYR A 56 -13.53 8.74 -15.81
N PHE A 57 -12.54 8.16 -15.12
CA PHE A 57 -11.12 8.38 -15.43
C PHE A 57 -10.67 7.74 -16.75
N SER A 58 -11.30 6.64 -17.19
CA SER A 58 -10.95 6.01 -18.47
C SER A 58 -11.33 6.86 -19.69
N GLY A 59 -12.26 7.80 -19.54
CA GLY A 59 -12.66 8.74 -20.59
C GLY A 59 -11.85 10.04 -20.65
N LEU A 60 -10.98 10.30 -19.67
CA LEU A 60 -10.20 11.55 -19.56
C LEU A 60 -8.83 11.43 -20.21
N GLN A 61 -8.29 12.57 -20.66
CA GLN A 61 -6.91 12.64 -21.11
C GLN A 61 -5.94 12.60 -19.91
N GLN A 62 -4.73 12.05 -20.08
CA GLN A 62 -3.72 11.94 -19.02
C GLN A 62 -3.45 13.29 -18.31
N THR A 63 -3.39 14.38 -19.06
CA THR A 63 -3.22 15.74 -18.51
C THR A 63 -4.33 16.13 -17.52
N GLU A 64 -5.57 15.71 -17.78
CA GLU A 64 -6.73 16.01 -16.92
C GLU A 64 -6.68 15.17 -15.64
N ILE A 65 -6.26 13.91 -15.75
CA ILE A 65 -6.03 13.03 -14.59
C ILE A 65 -4.94 13.62 -13.70
N GLU A 66 -3.85 14.12 -14.28
CA GLU A 66 -2.75 14.74 -13.52
C GLU A 66 -3.23 15.98 -12.75
N ILE A 67 -3.97 16.87 -13.40
CA ILE A 67 -4.54 18.07 -12.77
C ILE A 67 -5.49 17.66 -11.65
N PHE A 68 -6.39 16.71 -11.92
CA PHE A 68 -7.33 16.20 -10.93
C PHE A 68 -6.60 15.64 -9.70
N SER A 69 -5.65 14.72 -9.89
CA SER A 69 -4.90 14.09 -8.80
C SER A 69 -4.12 15.11 -7.96
N LYS A 70 -3.49 16.11 -8.60
CA LYS A 70 -2.75 17.16 -7.89
C LYS A 70 -3.67 18.10 -7.11
N VAL A 71 -4.70 18.63 -7.75
CA VAL A 71 -5.59 19.63 -7.12
C VAL A 71 -6.42 18.96 -6.03
N PHE A 72 -7.08 17.85 -6.34
CA PHE A 72 -7.96 17.16 -5.40
C PHE A 72 -7.18 16.63 -4.19
N GLY A 73 -6.02 16.00 -4.40
CA GLY A 73 -5.17 15.51 -3.32
C GLY A 73 -4.72 16.62 -2.37
N ASN A 74 -4.23 17.73 -2.92
CA ASN A 74 -3.78 18.87 -2.10
C ASN A 74 -4.94 19.57 -1.38
N VAL A 75 -6.10 19.72 -2.05
CA VAL A 75 -7.29 20.31 -1.44
C VAL A 75 -7.81 19.45 -0.29
N ILE A 76 -7.90 18.12 -0.48
CA ILE A 76 -8.29 17.21 0.61
C ILE A 76 -7.33 17.32 1.79
N LEU A 77 -6.02 17.26 1.52
CA LEU A 77 -5.02 17.32 2.59
C LEU A 77 -5.10 18.64 3.36
N PHE A 78 -5.19 19.77 2.65
CA PHE A 78 -5.30 21.09 3.27
C PHE A 78 -6.63 21.28 4.01
N SER A 79 -7.74 20.83 3.43
CA SER A 79 -9.06 20.89 4.06
C SER A 79 -9.14 20.02 5.32
N LEU A 80 -8.49 18.86 5.34
CA LEU A 80 -8.39 18.03 6.54
C LEU A 80 -7.71 18.78 7.70
N PHE A 81 -6.52 19.34 7.47
CA PHE A 81 -5.81 20.09 8.52
C PHE A 81 -6.58 21.33 8.99
N THR A 82 -7.13 22.11 8.04
CA THR A 82 -7.92 23.30 8.38
C THR A 82 -9.24 22.94 9.06
N SER A 83 -9.84 21.79 8.77
CA SER A 83 -11.04 21.31 9.45
C SER A 83 -10.79 20.98 10.92
N PHE A 84 -9.66 20.37 11.27
CA PHE A 84 -9.30 20.11 12.67
C PHE A 84 -9.10 21.41 13.46
N ILE A 85 -8.39 22.37 12.86
CA ILE A 85 -8.20 23.70 13.46
C ILE A 85 -9.55 24.42 13.60
N GLY A 86 -10.37 24.42 12.55
CA GLY A 86 -11.69 25.03 12.55
C GLY A 86 -12.64 24.40 13.58
N LEU A 87 -12.63 23.07 13.72
CA LEU A 87 -13.40 22.34 14.72
C LEU A 87 -12.95 22.70 16.14
N ALA A 88 -11.64 22.76 16.38
CA ALA A 88 -11.09 23.17 17.67
C ALA A 88 -11.48 24.62 18.01
N LEU A 89 -11.41 25.55 17.04
CA LEU A 89 -11.88 26.93 17.21
C LEU A 89 -13.39 26.99 17.51
N PHE A 90 -14.21 26.24 16.77
CA PHE A 90 -15.66 26.18 16.99
C PHE A 90 -16.02 25.63 18.37
N ARG A 91 -15.28 24.62 18.84
CA ARG A 91 -15.41 24.02 20.17
C ARG A 91 -14.71 24.82 21.27
N LYS A 92 -14.08 25.96 20.94
CA LYS A 92 -13.30 26.81 21.86
C LYS A 92 -12.18 26.05 22.58
N VAL A 93 -11.56 25.11 21.89
CA VAL A 93 -10.38 24.37 22.35
C VAL A 93 -9.13 25.15 21.97
N ASN A 94 -8.16 25.25 22.89
CA ASN A 94 -6.87 25.87 22.58
C ASN A 94 -6.05 24.95 21.64
N VAL A 95 -6.03 25.30 20.36
CA VAL A 95 -5.35 24.54 19.31
C VAL A 95 -3.87 24.35 19.61
N TYR A 96 -3.20 25.37 20.15
CA TYR A 96 -1.77 25.32 20.44
C TYR A 96 -1.47 24.34 21.56
N ASP A 97 -2.19 24.44 22.69
CA ASP A 97 -1.97 23.57 23.84
C ASP A 97 -2.28 22.10 23.49
N SER A 98 -3.41 21.84 22.82
CA SER A 98 -3.76 20.49 22.37
C SER A 98 -2.75 19.92 21.36
N PHE A 99 -2.18 20.75 20.48
CA PHE A 99 -1.12 20.32 19.59
C PHE A 99 0.14 19.92 20.36
N ILE A 100 0.57 20.72 21.34
CA ILE A 100 1.75 20.43 22.17
C ILE A 100 1.54 19.16 23.00
N GLU A 101 0.36 18.97 23.59
CA GLU A 101 0.00 17.76 24.32
C GLU A 101 0.04 16.52 23.42
N GLY A 102 -0.63 16.58 22.27
CA GLY A 102 -0.59 15.48 21.29
C GLY A 102 0.81 15.19 20.76
N ALA A 103 1.66 16.21 20.59
CA ALA A 103 3.06 16.03 20.20
C ALA A 103 3.87 15.30 21.27
N LYS A 104 3.64 15.59 22.56
CA LYS A 104 4.29 14.88 23.68
C LYS A 104 3.85 13.42 23.76
N GLU A 105 2.55 13.15 23.65
CA GLU A 105 2.02 11.78 23.61
C GLU A 105 2.59 11.00 22.41
N GLY A 106 2.65 11.63 21.24
CA GLY A 106 3.26 11.05 20.04
C GLY A 106 4.74 10.70 20.24
N PHE A 107 5.49 11.50 21.00
CA PHE A 107 6.87 11.20 21.35
C PHE A 107 6.99 9.95 22.24
N GLU A 108 6.14 9.82 23.26
CA GLU A 108 6.11 8.62 24.11
C GLU A 108 5.78 7.35 23.31
N VAL A 109 4.78 7.43 22.42
CA VAL A 109 4.41 6.33 21.53
C VAL A 109 5.58 5.97 20.61
N SER A 110 6.28 6.97 20.06
CA SER A 110 7.46 6.75 19.21
C SER A 110 8.54 5.99 19.96
N VAL A 111 8.89 6.39 21.18
CA VAL A 111 9.90 5.71 22.01
C VAL A 111 9.51 4.25 22.30
N LYS A 112 8.23 3.98 22.58
CA LYS A 112 7.73 2.61 22.78
C LYS A 112 7.87 1.73 21.54
N ILE A 113 7.80 2.31 20.35
CA ILE A 113 7.84 1.59 19.07
C ILE A 113 9.26 1.38 18.54
N ILE A 114 10.23 2.26 18.86
CA ILE A 114 11.63 2.18 18.39
C ILE A 114 12.24 0.77 18.47
N PRO A 115 12.15 0.02 19.59
CA PRO A 115 12.76 -1.31 19.68
C PRO A 115 12.26 -2.29 18.61
N TYR A 116 10.96 -2.27 18.33
CA TYR A 116 10.35 -3.12 17.29
C TYR A 116 10.84 -2.74 15.90
N LEU A 117 10.99 -1.44 15.63
CA LEU A 117 11.52 -0.94 14.35
C LEU A 117 12.98 -1.32 14.15
N VAL A 118 13.82 -1.17 15.19
CA VAL A 118 15.24 -1.53 15.11
C VAL A 118 15.39 -3.02 14.82
N ALA A 119 14.67 -3.90 15.53
CA ALA A 119 14.70 -5.34 15.27
C ALA A 119 14.31 -5.69 13.83
N MET A 120 13.26 -5.04 13.32
CA MET A 120 12.78 -5.22 11.95
C MET A 120 13.80 -4.73 10.91
N LEU A 121 14.35 -3.52 11.08
CA LEU A 121 15.34 -2.92 10.17
C LEU A 121 16.64 -3.73 10.13
N VAL A 122 17.11 -4.25 11.28
CA VAL A 122 18.26 -5.16 11.33
C VAL A 122 17.95 -6.46 10.58
N GLY A 123 16.78 -7.06 10.79
CA GLY A 123 16.36 -8.26 10.05
C GLY A 123 16.32 -8.04 8.54
N ILE A 124 15.79 -6.90 8.10
CA ILE A 124 15.78 -6.49 6.68
C ILE A 124 17.21 -6.34 6.15
N ALA A 125 18.10 -5.68 6.89
CA ALA A 125 19.49 -5.46 6.46
C ALA A 125 20.23 -6.80 6.30
N VAL A 126 20.06 -7.73 7.25
CA VAL A 126 20.61 -9.09 7.16
C VAL A 126 20.03 -9.82 5.95
N PHE A 127 18.70 -9.79 5.75
CA PHE A 127 18.03 -10.47 4.64
C PHE A 127 18.48 -9.97 3.26
N ARG A 128 18.79 -8.67 3.15
CA ARG A 128 19.34 -8.07 1.93
C ARG A 128 20.81 -8.40 1.74
N ALA A 129 21.63 -8.26 2.79
CA ALA A 129 23.07 -8.49 2.72
C ALA A 129 23.45 -9.97 2.56
N SER A 130 22.57 -10.90 2.95
CA SER A 130 22.78 -12.34 2.81
C SER A 130 22.62 -12.86 1.37
N GLY A 131 22.14 -12.05 0.43
CA GLY A 131 21.79 -12.47 -0.93
C GLY A 131 20.54 -13.34 -1.00
N THR A 132 19.81 -13.54 0.11
CA THR A 132 18.61 -14.38 0.13
C THR A 132 17.53 -13.85 -0.82
N MET A 133 17.38 -12.52 -0.89
CA MET A 133 16.45 -11.88 -1.81
C MET A 133 16.78 -12.24 -3.28
N ASP A 134 18.05 -12.21 -3.68
CA ASP A 134 18.49 -12.53 -5.04
C ASP A 134 18.16 -14.00 -5.39
N TYR A 135 18.43 -14.92 -4.47
CA TYR A 135 18.07 -16.34 -4.65
C TYR A 135 16.56 -16.56 -4.77
N MET A 136 15.75 -15.84 -3.97
CA MET A 136 14.28 -15.92 -4.07
C MET A 136 13.78 -15.41 -5.41
N VAL A 137 14.28 -14.25 -5.87
CA VAL A 137 13.94 -13.66 -7.17
C VAL A 137 14.32 -14.62 -8.30
N ALA A 138 15.54 -15.16 -8.28
CA ALA A 138 16.00 -16.13 -9.27
C ALA A 138 15.17 -17.43 -9.27
N GLY A 139 14.81 -17.93 -8.08
CA GLY A 139 13.97 -19.11 -7.93
C GLY A 139 12.56 -18.91 -8.51
N ILE A 140 11.93 -17.78 -8.22
CA ILE A 140 10.62 -17.42 -8.77
C ILE A 140 10.71 -17.23 -10.28
N SER A 141 11.74 -16.51 -10.76
CA SER A 141 11.97 -16.33 -12.20
C SER A 141 12.06 -17.66 -12.93
N LYS A 142 12.82 -18.61 -12.38
CA LYS A 142 12.97 -19.94 -12.97
C LYS A 142 11.66 -20.72 -12.96
N ALA A 143 10.92 -20.70 -11.86
CA ALA A 143 9.62 -21.38 -11.75
C ALA A 143 8.62 -20.83 -12.78
N ILE A 144 8.55 -19.51 -12.94
CA ILE A 144 7.66 -18.85 -13.91
C ILE A 144 8.08 -19.15 -15.35
N ALA A 145 9.39 -19.09 -15.64
CA ALA A 145 9.93 -19.43 -16.95
C ALA A 145 9.64 -20.89 -17.34
N LEU A 146 9.70 -21.83 -16.38
CA LEU A 146 9.34 -23.23 -16.60
C LEU A 146 7.85 -23.41 -16.95
N CYS A 147 6.99 -22.53 -16.47
CA CYS A 147 5.57 -22.49 -16.84
C CYS A 147 5.33 -21.81 -18.21
N GLY A 148 6.38 -21.34 -18.91
CA GLY A 148 6.26 -20.63 -20.18
C GLY A 148 5.67 -19.21 -20.05
N LEU A 149 5.68 -18.64 -18.84
CA LEU A 149 5.13 -17.31 -18.57
C LEU A 149 6.22 -16.23 -18.66
N ASP A 150 5.79 -15.00 -18.96
CA ASP A 150 6.68 -13.85 -19.08
C ASP A 150 7.27 -13.45 -17.70
N THR A 151 8.58 -13.21 -17.68
CA THR A 151 9.36 -12.91 -16.46
C THR A 151 9.77 -11.44 -16.38
N SER A 152 9.24 -10.56 -17.24
CA SER A 152 9.67 -9.14 -17.30
C SER A 152 9.41 -8.37 -16.00
N PHE A 153 8.49 -8.85 -15.15
CA PHE A 153 8.17 -8.23 -13.85
C PHE A 153 9.11 -8.64 -12.71
N VAL A 154 9.95 -9.64 -12.90
CA VAL A 154 10.73 -10.28 -11.81
C VAL A 154 11.61 -9.29 -11.07
N ASP A 155 12.15 -8.29 -11.77
CA ASP A 155 13.00 -7.25 -11.16
C ASP A 155 12.24 -6.30 -10.22
N ALA A 156 10.90 -6.33 -10.24
CA ALA A 156 10.06 -5.61 -9.29
C ALA A 156 9.82 -6.39 -7.98
N LEU A 157 10.10 -7.69 -7.93
CA LEU A 157 9.87 -8.55 -6.76
C LEU A 157 10.62 -8.12 -5.49
N PRO A 158 11.85 -7.57 -5.54
CA PRO A 158 12.49 -6.97 -4.37
C PRO A 158 11.61 -5.93 -3.67
N VAL A 159 10.89 -5.10 -4.44
CA VAL A 159 9.94 -4.10 -3.89
C VAL A 159 8.77 -4.81 -3.22
N ALA A 160 8.20 -5.84 -3.84
CA ALA A 160 7.12 -6.65 -3.25
C ALA A 160 7.52 -7.31 -1.92
N PHE A 161 8.74 -7.82 -1.80
CA PHE A 161 9.22 -8.42 -0.54
C PHE A 161 9.51 -7.38 0.54
N MET A 162 10.00 -6.22 0.13
CA MET A 162 10.35 -5.16 1.07
C MET A 162 9.11 -4.43 1.59
N LYS A 163 8.08 -4.27 0.77
CA LYS A 163 6.92 -3.43 1.07
C LYS A 163 6.16 -3.80 2.35
N PRO A 164 5.89 -5.09 2.66
CA PRO A 164 5.29 -5.49 3.93
C PRO A 164 6.14 -5.14 5.16
N LEU A 165 7.47 -5.08 4.99
CA LEU A 165 8.44 -4.85 6.05
C LEU A 165 8.73 -3.36 6.24
N SER A 166 8.93 -2.62 5.15
CA SER A 166 9.32 -1.20 5.17
C SER A 166 8.90 -0.48 3.89
N GLY A 167 8.04 0.53 4.06
CA GLY A 167 7.54 1.34 2.94
C GLY A 167 8.60 2.27 2.36
N SER A 168 9.47 2.81 3.22
CA SER A 168 10.61 3.64 2.80
C SER A 168 11.72 2.78 2.17
N GLY A 169 11.98 1.59 2.70
CA GLY A 169 12.92 0.63 2.11
C GLY A 169 12.46 0.18 0.72
N ALA A 170 11.19 -0.17 0.58
CA ALA A 170 10.59 -0.55 -0.70
C ALA A 170 10.62 0.60 -1.72
N ARG A 171 10.35 1.83 -1.27
CA ARG A 171 10.47 3.03 -2.11
C ARG A 171 11.91 3.27 -2.57
N GLY A 172 12.90 3.04 -1.70
CA GLY A 172 14.31 3.10 -2.08
C GLY A 172 14.64 2.14 -3.21
N LEU A 173 14.24 0.87 -3.07
CA LEU A 173 14.43 -0.15 -4.11
C LEU A 173 13.70 0.18 -5.42
N MET A 174 12.48 0.73 -5.33
CA MET A 174 11.72 1.21 -6.50
C MET A 174 12.48 2.33 -7.23
N VAL A 175 13.01 3.32 -6.50
CA VAL A 175 13.81 4.41 -7.08
C VAL A 175 15.11 3.89 -7.69
N ASP A 176 15.79 2.96 -7.02
CA ASP A 176 17.01 2.33 -7.54
C ASP A 176 16.73 1.59 -8.85
N LEU A 177 15.63 0.84 -8.93
CA LEU A 177 15.20 0.15 -10.15
C LEU A 177 14.87 1.14 -11.28
N MET A 178 14.14 2.21 -10.97
CA MET A 178 13.83 3.28 -11.93
C MET A 178 15.09 3.98 -12.44
N ASN A 179 16.09 4.21 -11.59
CA ASN A 179 17.36 4.80 -11.99
C ASN A 179 18.18 3.84 -12.87
N ALA A 180 18.13 2.54 -12.56
CA ALA A 180 18.87 1.51 -13.29
C ALA A 180 18.29 1.20 -14.68
N LYS A 181 16.96 1.16 -14.81
CA LYS A 181 16.26 0.74 -16.04
C LYS A 181 15.49 1.84 -16.77
N GLY A 182 15.28 2.98 -16.12
CA GLY A 182 14.44 4.06 -16.59
C GLY A 182 12.98 3.94 -16.10
N PRO A 183 12.27 5.07 -15.97
CA PRO A 183 10.90 5.10 -15.42
C PRO A 183 9.84 4.46 -16.32
N MET A 184 10.12 4.27 -17.61
CA MET A 184 9.21 3.64 -18.57
C MET A 184 9.43 2.13 -18.67
N ASP A 185 10.46 1.58 -18.01
CA ASP A 185 10.67 0.14 -17.96
C ASP A 185 9.47 -0.58 -17.32
N PHE A 186 9.16 -1.77 -17.81
CA PHE A 186 8.00 -2.52 -17.35
C PHE A 186 8.14 -2.92 -15.88
N ALA A 187 9.29 -3.43 -15.46
CA ALA A 187 9.52 -3.81 -14.06
C ALA A 187 9.51 -2.57 -13.15
N ALA A 188 10.08 -1.44 -13.62
CA ALA A 188 10.02 -0.18 -12.89
C ALA A 188 8.57 0.29 -12.66
N ARG A 189 7.70 0.19 -13.66
CA ARG A 189 6.27 0.52 -13.51
C ARG A 189 5.53 -0.48 -12.60
N VAL A 190 5.81 -1.79 -12.71
CA VAL A 190 5.27 -2.80 -11.77
C VAL A 190 5.66 -2.46 -10.33
N ALA A 191 6.92 -2.08 -10.10
CA ALA A 191 7.40 -1.66 -8.78
C ALA A 191 6.67 -0.42 -8.25
N CYS A 192 6.38 0.56 -9.10
CA CYS A 192 5.55 1.73 -8.75
C CYS A 192 4.12 1.33 -8.35
N VAL A 193 3.50 0.42 -9.10
CA VAL A 193 2.13 -0.05 -8.79
C VAL A 193 2.12 -0.78 -7.45
N ILE A 194 3.05 -1.72 -7.22
CA ILE A 194 3.19 -2.42 -5.93
C ILE A 194 3.40 -1.42 -4.78
N GLN A 195 4.33 -0.48 -4.95
CA GLN A 195 4.65 0.52 -3.93
C GLN A 195 3.42 1.37 -3.57
N GLY A 196 2.58 1.69 -4.55
CA GLY A 196 1.39 2.51 -4.38
C GLY A 196 0.16 1.75 -3.90
N SER A 197 0.04 0.45 -4.19
CA SER A 197 -1.21 -0.29 -3.97
C SER A 197 -1.26 -1.12 -2.68
N THR A 198 -0.12 -1.29 -2.00
CA THR A 198 -0.02 -2.20 -0.85
C THR A 198 0.57 -1.52 0.40
N GLU A 199 0.64 -2.24 1.53
CA GLU A 199 0.86 -1.66 2.86
C GLU A 199 2.09 -2.21 3.59
N THR A 200 2.56 -1.46 4.58
CA THR A 200 3.66 -1.90 5.46
C THR A 200 3.15 -2.79 6.59
N THR A 201 2.69 -3.99 6.24
CA THR A 201 1.99 -4.93 7.15
C THR A 201 2.66 -5.09 8.52
N PHE A 202 3.95 -5.38 8.58
CA PHE A 202 4.64 -5.60 9.86
C PHE A 202 4.79 -4.32 10.68
N TYR A 203 5.02 -3.18 10.02
CA TYR A 203 5.11 -1.87 10.67
C TYR A 203 3.75 -1.45 11.24
N VAL A 204 2.68 -1.57 10.44
CA VAL A 204 1.28 -1.31 10.83
C VAL A 204 0.90 -2.13 12.06
N LEU A 205 1.22 -3.43 12.06
CA LEU A 205 0.98 -4.30 13.21
C LEU A 205 1.79 -3.85 14.43
N ALA A 206 3.09 -3.57 14.28
CA ALA A 206 3.94 -3.16 15.39
C ALA A 206 3.50 -1.82 16.02
N VAL A 207 3.15 -0.83 15.19
CA VAL A 207 2.72 0.49 15.63
C VAL A 207 1.33 0.43 16.26
N TYR A 208 0.34 -0.10 15.55
CA TYR A 208 -1.04 -0.08 16.04
C TYR A 208 -1.23 -1.03 17.20
N PHE A 209 -0.71 -2.26 17.15
CA PHE A 209 -0.85 -3.18 18.26
C PHE A 209 0.10 -2.84 19.41
N GLY A 210 1.28 -2.31 19.12
CA GLY A 210 2.21 -1.83 20.14
C GLY A 210 1.66 -0.66 20.94
N ALA A 211 0.99 0.31 20.29
CA ALA A 211 0.40 1.46 20.95
C ALA A 211 -0.68 1.10 21.99
N VAL A 212 -1.46 0.04 21.73
CA VAL A 212 -2.52 -0.44 22.64
C VAL A 212 -2.17 -1.74 23.39
N GLY A 213 -0.92 -2.20 23.33
CA GLY A 213 -0.44 -3.37 24.07
C GLY A 213 -1.04 -4.73 23.64
N ILE A 214 -1.52 -4.85 22.41
CA ILE A 214 -2.07 -6.11 21.87
C ILE A 214 -0.92 -7.09 21.61
N LYS A 215 -0.92 -8.22 22.33
CA LYS A 215 0.09 -9.29 22.18
C LYS A 215 -0.35 -10.44 21.27
N ARG A 216 -1.66 -10.59 21.01
CA ARG A 216 -2.22 -11.71 20.23
C ARG A 216 -2.67 -11.25 18.85
N THR A 217 -1.81 -11.46 17.86
CA THR A 217 -2.03 -11.05 16.45
C THR A 217 -2.51 -12.19 15.55
N ARG A 218 -2.90 -13.33 16.14
CA ARG A 218 -3.03 -14.66 15.50
C ARG A 218 -3.69 -14.66 14.11
N HIS A 219 -4.77 -13.90 13.92
CA HIS A 219 -5.49 -13.84 12.65
C HIS A 219 -5.18 -12.59 11.83
N ALA A 220 -4.67 -11.53 12.45
CA ALA A 220 -4.38 -10.26 11.79
C ALA A 220 -3.20 -10.39 10.83
N LEU A 221 -2.08 -10.99 11.26
CA LEU A 221 -0.89 -11.11 10.43
C LEU A 221 -1.11 -12.02 9.20
N PRO A 222 -1.67 -13.24 9.32
CA PRO A 222 -1.91 -14.08 8.15
C PRO A 222 -2.91 -13.45 7.16
N CYS A 223 -3.98 -12.82 7.64
CA CYS A 223 -4.93 -12.14 6.76
C CYS A 223 -4.27 -10.97 6.02
N ALA A 224 -3.48 -10.16 6.72
CA ALA A 224 -2.78 -9.03 6.11
C ALA A 224 -1.77 -9.50 5.06
N LEU A 225 -0.94 -10.52 5.35
CA LEU A 225 0.04 -11.04 4.39
C LEU A 225 -0.60 -11.70 3.16
N LEU A 226 -1.73 -12.38 3.32
CA LEU A 226 -2.45 -12.97 2.18
C LEU A 226 -3.15 -11.90 1.32
N ALA A 227 -3.72 -10.86 1.95
CA ALA A 227 -4.26 -9.71 1.23
C ALA A 227 -3.15 -8.95 0.46
N GLU A 228 -2.01 -8.75 1.12
CA GLU A 228 -0.81 -8.15 0.54
C GLU A 228 -0.29 -8.96 -0.66
N LEU A 229 -0.21 -10.29 -0.53
CA LEU A 229 0.15 -11.18 -1.64
C LEU A 229 -0.84 -11.04 -2.81
N ALA A 230 -2.15 -11.00 -2.53
CA ALA A 230 -3.15 -10.77 -3.57
C ALA A 230 -3.01 -9.39 -4.21
N GLY A 231 -2.66 -8.36 -3.43
CA GLY A 231 -2.36 -7.02 -3.92
C GLY A 231 -1.15 -6.99 -4.86
N VAL A 232 -0.07 -7.70 -4.50
CA VAL A 232 1.13 -7.85 -5.35
C VAL A 232 0.79 -8.58 -6.65
N ILE A 233 0.04 -9.69 -6.58
CA ILE A 233 -0.39 -10.44 -7.76
C ILE A 233 -1.27 -9.57 -8.66
N ALA A 234 -2.23 -8.85 -8.08
CA ALA A 234 -3.09 -7.92 -8.82
C ALA A 234 -2.26 -6.81 -9.47
N ALA A 235 -1.30 -6.21 -8.74
CA ALA A 235 -0.40 -5.18 -9.28
C ALA A 235 0.38 -5.69 -10.50
N ILE A 236 0.90 -6.92 -10.45
CA ILE A 236 1.61 -7.53 -11.59
C ILE A 236 0.67 -7.74 -12.78
N ILE A 237 -0.50 -8.37 -12.56
CA ILE A 237 -1.47 -8.68 -13.63
C ILE A 237 -1.99 -7.39 -14.27
N ILE A 238 -2.38 -6.39 -13.48
CA ILE A 238 -2.88 -5.12 -13.99
C ILE A 238 -1.78 -4.36 -14.72
N SER A 239 -0.53 -4.42 -14.24
CA SER A 239 0.60 -3.82 -14.96
C SER A 239 0.80 -4.46 -16.34
N TYR A 240 0.64 -5.78 -16.47
CA TYR A 240 0.64 -6.44 -17.78
C TYR A 240 -0.47 -5.93 -18.69
N ILE A 241 -1.66 -5.65 -18.17
CA ILE A 241 -2.80 -5.17 -18.96
C ILE A 241 -2.59 -3.72 -19.45
N PHE A 242 -1.95 -2.88 -18.63
CA PHE A 242 -1.83 -1.44 -18.90
C PHE A 242 -0.54 -1.07 -19.63
N PHE A 243 0.53 -1.82 -19.44
CA PHE A 243 1.87 -1.45 -19.89
C PHE A 243 2.47 -2.41 -20.91
N LYS A 244 1.75 -3.48 -21.29
CA LYS A 244 2.17 -4.48 -22.27
C LYS A 244 0.97 -4.95 -23.11
#